data_AF-A0A256W7K0-F1
#
_entry.id   AF-A0A256W7K0-F1
#
_cell.length_a   1.000
_cell.length_b   1.000
_cell.length_c   1.000
_cell.angle_alpha   90.00
_cell.angle_beta   90.00
_cell.angle_gamma   90.00
#
_symmetry.space_group_name_H-M   'P 1'
#
loop_
_entity.id
_entity.type
_entity.pdbx_description
1 polymer ?
#
loop_
_entity_poly.entity_id
_entity_poly.type
_entity_poly.pdbx_seq_one_letter_code
_entity_poly.pdbx_strand_id
1 'polypeptide(L)' 'MKIGVIGLNGSGKSTLLKIIAGLEEKYQGEVVFSQGYKIGYLAQEPYLDDNKTVR' A
#
# COMPACT_ATOMS: atom_id res chain seq x y z
N MET A 1 -7.67 3.10 -15.72
CA MET A 1 -8.68 3.15 -14.64
C MET A 1 -7.99 3.65 -13.38
N LYS A 2 -8.62 4.53 -12.59
CA LYS A 2 -8.14 4.96 -11.26
C LYS A 2 -9.25 4.67 -10.25
N ILE A 3 -8.88 4.14 -9.08
CA ILE A 3 -9.82 3.80 -8.00
C ILE A 3 -9.34 4.52 -6.74
N GLY A 4 -10.27 5.12 -6.00
CA GLY A 4 -9.99 5.75 -4.70
C GLY A 4 -10.76 5.06 -3.58
N VAL A 5 -10.15 4.97 -2.40
CA VAL A 5 -10.77 4.47 -1.17
C VAL A 5 -11.09 5.67 -0.26
N ILE A 6 -12.36 5.88 0.06
CA ILE A 6 -12.84 7.02 0.87
C ILE A 6 -13.52 6.55 2.15
N GLY A 7 -13.46 7.37 3.20
CA GLY A 7 -14.03 7.06 4.51
C GLY A 7 -13.38 7.88 5.64
N LEU A 8 -14.03 7.91 6.80
CA LEU A 8 -13.60 8.69 7.97
C LEU A 8 -12.20 8.32 8.46
N ASN A 9 -11.54 9.18 9.24
CA ASN A 9 -10.29 8.83 9.90
C ASN A 9 -10.50 7.65 10.86
N GLY A 10 -9.55 6.71 10.88
CA GLY A 10 -9.68 5.46 11.64
C GLY A 10 -10.50 4.35 10.97
N SER A 11 -11.15 4.59 9.81
CA SER A 11 -11.94 3.55 9.09
C SER A 11 -11.12 2.41 8.45
N GLY A 12 -9.80 2.36 8.66
CA GLY A 12 -8.95 1.28 8.17
C GLY A 12 -8.43 1.43 6.73
N LYS A 13 -8.65 2.56 6.06
CA LYS A 13 -8.17 2.80 4.67
C LYS A 13 -6.67 2.52 4.49
N SER A 14 -5.84 3.09 5.36
CA SER A 14 -4.38 2.88 5.30
C SER A 14 -3.99 1.44 5.60
N THR A 15 -4.72 0.77 6.50
CA THR A 15 -4.54 -0.66 6.82
C THR A 15 -4.87 -1.51 5.61
N LEU A 16 -5.98 -1.25 4.93
CA LEU A 16 -6.36 -1.96 3.70
C LEU A 16 -5.28 -1.84 2.62
N LEU A 17 -4.76 -0.63 2.39
CA LEU A 17 -3.69 -0.43 1.39
C LEU A 17 -2.39 -1.14 1.79
N LYS A 18 -2.07 -1.23 3.09
CA LYS A 18 -0.91 -1.99 3.58
C LYS A 18 -1.10 -3.50 3.41
N ILE A 19 -2.29 -4.04 3.65
CA ILE A 19 -2.63 -5.45 3.40
C ILE A 19 -2.44 -5.77 1.91
N ILE A 20 -3.00 -4.95 1.01
CA ILE A 20 -2.83 -5.10 -0.44
C ILE A 20 -1.35 -5.01 -0.84
N ALA A 21 -0.57 -4.16 -0.19
CA ALA A 21 0.86 -4.03 -0.42
C ALA A 21 1.71 -5.16 0.20
N GLY A 22 1.11 -6.09 0.96
CA GLY A 22 1.85 -7.13 1.69
C GLY A 22 2.65 -6.61 2.89
N LEU A 23 2.35 -5.41 3.39
CA LEU A 23 3.01 -4.78 4.55
C LEU A 23 2.27 -5.05 5.87
N GLU A 24 1.06 -5.59 5.81
CA GLU A 24 0.27 -6.00 6.97
C GLU A 24 -0.23 -7.43 6.74
N GLU A 25 0.17 -8.35 7.61
CA GLU A 25 -0.12 -9.78 7.51
C GLU A 25 -1.18 -10.23 8.52
N LYS A 26 -1.50 -9.39 9.52
CA LYS A 26 -2.51 -9.71 10.55
C LYS A 26 -3.91 -9.33 10.07
N TYR A 27 -4.47 -10.14 9.19
CA TYR A 27 -5.85 -10.01 8.74
C TYR A 27 -6.50 -11.38 8.55
N GLN A 28 -7.82 -11.40 8.40
CA GLN A 28 -8.58 -12.60 8.08
C GLN A 28 -9.03 -12.57 6.61
N GLY A 29 -9.08 -13.74 5.97
CA GLY A 29 -9.41 -13.89 4.56
C GLY A 29 -8.18 -13.98 3.65
N GLU A 30 -8.39 -13.79 2.35
CA GLU A 30 -7.37 -13.99 1.32
C GLU A 30 -7.21 -12.76 0.44
N VAL A 31 -5.98 -12.47 0.02
CA VAL A 31 -5.65 -11.47 -1.00
C VAL A 31 -5.10 -12.22 -2.20
N VAL A 32 -5.76 -12.09 -3.35
CA VAL A 32 -5.43 -12.84 -4.57
C VAL A 32 -4.98 -11.87 -5.66
N PHE A 33 -3.82 -12.15 -6.23
CA PHE A 33 -3.29 -11.42 -7.38
C PHE A 33 -3.19 -12.34 -8.60
N SER A 34 -3.50 -11.80 -9.78
CA SER A 34 -3.22 -12.50 -11.02
C SER A 34 -1.70 -12.61 -11.24
N GLN A 35 -1.26 -13.67 -11.90
CA GLN A 35 0.16 -13.90 -12.16
C GLN A 35 0.77 -12.75 -12.98
N GLY A 36 1.99 -12.34 -12.63
CA GLY A 36 2.75 -11.31 -13.35
C GLY A 36 2.48 -9.86 -12.95
N TYR A 37 1.59 -9.60 -11.99
CA TYR A 37 1.40 -8.26 -11.45
C TYR A 37 2.54 -7.85 -10.51
N LYS A 38 2.88 -6.55 -10.55
CA LYS A 38 3.78 -5.91 -9.59
C LYS A 38 2.98 -4.88 -8.78
N ILE A 39 3.25 -4.83 -7.48
CA ILE A 39 2.61 -3.91 -6.56
C ILE A 39 3.64 -2.87 -6.14
N GLY A 40 3.26 -1.59 -6.27
CA GLY A 40 4.03 -0.46 -5.76
C GLY A 40 3.26 0.20 -4.62
N TYR A 41 3.94 0.44 -3.51
CA TYR A 41 3.37 1.14 -2.36
C TYR A 41 4.18 2.41 -2.07
N LEU A 42 3.49 3.54 -2.01
CA LEU A 42 4.05 4.81 -1.57
C LEU A 42 3.50 5.11 -0.18
N ALA A 43 4.38 5.06 0.83
CA ALA A 43 4.01 5.41 2.19
C ALA A 43 3.68 6.90 2.29
N GLN A 44 2.84 7.26 3.25
CA GLN A 44 2.55 8.66 3.56
C GLN A 44 3.81 9.41 3.99
N GLU A 45 4.67 8.74 4.75
CA GLU A 45 6.02 9.18 5.10
C GLU A 45 7.01 8.20 4.42
N PRO A 46 7.47 8.49 3.19
CA PRO A 46 8.37 7.61 2.47
C PRO A 46 9.78 7.66 3.07
N TYR A 47 10.43 6.50 3.17
CA TYR A 47 11.86 6.44 3.41
C TYR A 47 12.59 6.87 2.13
N LEU A 48 13.45 7.86 2.25
CA LEU A 48 14.35 8.32 1.19
C LEU A 48 15.78 8.01 1.62
N ASP A 49 16.60 7.63 0.64
CA ASP A 49 18.03 7.44 0.87
C ASP A 49 18.72 8.80 0.88
N ASP A 50 19.18 9.23 2.05
CA ASP A 50 19.80 10.56 2.26
C ASP A 50 21.05 10.78 1.41
N ASN A 51 21.66 9.73 0.85
CA ASN A 51 22.83 9.83 -0.02
C ASN A 51 22.47 9.97 -1.51
N LYS A 52 21.17 9.98 -1.86
CA LYS A 52 20.69 10.07 -3.25
C LYS A 52 19.98 11.39 -3.51
N THR A 53 20.28 11.99 -4.66
CA THR A 53 19.58 13.17 -5.19
C THR A 53 19.05 12.89 -6.60
N VAL A 54 18.18 13.77 -7.07
CA VAL A 54 17.68 13.76 -8.46
C VAL A 54 18.85 13.95 -9.44
N ARG A 55 18.78 13.28 -10.59
CA ARG A 55 19.76 13.40 -11.69
C ARG A 55 19.53 14.66 -12.51
#